data_AF-Q3A021-F1
#
_entry.id   AF-Q3A021-F1
#
_cell.length_a   1.000
_cell.length_b   1.000
_cell.length_c   1.000
_cell.angle_alpha   90.00
_cell.angle_beta   90.00
_cell.angle_gamma   90.00
#
_symmetry.space_group_name_H-M   'P 1'
#
loop_
_entity.id
_entity.type
_entity.pdbx_description
1 polymer ?
#
loop_
_entity_poly.entity_id
_entity_poly.type
_entity_poly.pdbx_seq_one_letter_code
_entity_poly.pdbx_strand_id
1 'polypeptide(L)'
;MFGFFKKKYPLLKNEMITPVGEPVNTSEAKRIFKQFMKEIGYLEKDELTEHAGYLSEEIKDHEQGLREECLDKKEEIAEAKRLLKELKSNLKKAEGEEKEDIECEIEDIEDDLEDFVKELEQAAEALAKFKKDKREFLIEYINNQTQSR
;
A
#
# COMPACT_ATOMS: atom_id res chain seq x y z
N MET A 1 -19.14 -33.04 -26.48
CA MET A 1 -19.04 -32.22 -25.25
C MET A 1 -17.55 -31.98 -24.99
N PHE A 2 -17.01 -30.85 -25.44
CA PHE A 2 -15.65 -30.46 -25.10
C PHE A 2 -15.70 -29.71 -23.77
N GLY A 3 -15.18 -30.33 -22.71
CA GLY A 3 -15.01 -29.66 -21.43
C GLY A 3 -13.99 -28.55 -21.59
N PHE A 4 -14.43 -27.30 -21.44
CA PHE A 4 -13.57 -26.15 -21.24
C PHE A 4 -12.87 -26.30 -19.88
N PHE A 5 -11.79 -27.08 -19.82
CA PHE A 5 -10.88 -27.02 -18.68
C PHE A 5 -10.21 -25.64 -18.72
N LYS A 6 -10.61 -24.74 -17.82
CA LYS A 6 -9.83 -23.52 -17.55
C LYS A 6 -8.41 -23.96 -17.21
N LYS A 7 -7.46 -23.57 -18.04
CA LYS A 7 -6.04 -23.89 -17.84
C LYS A 7 -5.60 -23.17 -16.56
N LYS A 8 -5.43 -23.92 -15.47
CA LYS A 8 -4.92 -23.36 -14.21
C LYS A 8 -3.42 -23.16 -14.34
N TYR A 9 -2.99 -21.91 -14.36
CA TYR A 9 -1.59 -21.55 -14.33
C TYR A 9 -1.04 -21.69 -12.90
N PRO A 10 0.24 -22.09 -12.75
CA PRO A 10 0.85 -22.20 -11.43
C PRO A 10 1.01 -20.81 -10.79
N LEU A 11 0.92 -20.77 -9.46
CA LEU A 11 1.14 -19.55 -8.69
C LEU A 11 2.64 -19.30 -8.52
N LEU A 12 3.05 -18.04 -8.67
CA LEU A 12 4.36 -17.61 -8.25
C LEU A 12 4.42 -17.62 -6.72
N LYS A 13 5.46 -18.23 -6.17
CA LYS A 13 5.74 -18.26 -4.73
C LYS A 13 7.06 -17.55 -4.42
N ASN A 14 7.26 -17.19 -3.15
CA ASN A 14 8.45 -16.46 -2.72
C ASN A 14 9.74 -17.25 -3.02
N GLU A 15 9.72 -18.57 -2.84
CA GLU A 15 10.86 -19.46 -3.04
C GLU A 15 11.27 -19.58 -4.51
N MET A 16 10.39 -19.21 -5.44
CA MET A 16 10.66 -19.22 -6.88
C MET A 16 11.42 -17.98 -7.35
N ILE A 17 11.59 -16.96 -6.50
CA ILE A 17 12.30 -15.73 -6.81
C ILE A 17 13.72 -15.79 -6.27
N THR A 18 14.70 -15.85 -7.20
CA THR A 18 16.12 -15.92 -6.89
C THR A 18 16.83 -14.56 -7.05
N PRO A 19 17.75 -14.21 -6.14
CA PRO A 19 18.10 -14.92 -4.91
C PRO A 19 17.00 -14.87 -3.83
N VAL A 20 16.86 -15.94 -3.05
CA VAL A 20 15.82 -16.07 -2.02
C VAL A 20 16.15 -15.14 -0.86
N GLY A 21 15.17 -14.33 -0.44
CA GLY A 21 15.31 -13.41 0.69
C GLY A 21 16.07 -12.12 0.39
N GLU A 22 16.52 -11.90 -0.84
CA GLU A 22 17.07 -10.60 -1.25
C GLU A 22 15.96 -9.67 -1.76
N PRO A 23 16.05 -8.36 -1.48
CA PRO A 23 15.08 -7.39 -1.95
C PRO A 23 15.03 -7.32 -3.47
N VAL A 24 13.83 -7.23 -4.02
CA VAL A 24 13.59 -7.12 -5.46
C VAL A 24 13.31 -5.68 -5.81
N ASN A 25 14.13 -5.09 -6.69
CA ASN A 25 13.84 -3.78 -7.28
C ASN A 25 12.95 -3.88 -8.53
N THR A 26 12.48 -2.75 -9.05
CA THR A 26 11.59 -2.72 -10.24
C THR A 26 12.19 -3.41 -11.46
N SER A 27 13.50 -3.25 -11.72
CA SER A 27 14.17 -3.87 -12.87
C SER A 27 14.21 -5.39 -12.74
N GLU A 28 14.50 -5.89 -11.54
CA GLU A 28 14.46 -7.31 -11.22
C GLU A 28 13.04 -7.86 -11.29
N ALA A 29 12.05 -7.14 -10.76
CA ALA A 29 10.65 -7.51 -10.81
C ALA A 29 10.18 -7.73 -12.26
N LYS A 30 10.55 -6.82 -13.18
CA LYS A 30 10.30 -7.00 -14.62
C LYS A 30 10.97 -8.24 -15.20
N ARG A 31 12.22 -8.50 -14.82
CA ARG A 31 12.97 -9.67 -15.31
C ARG A 31 12.29 -10.96 -14.85
N ILE A 32 11.95 -11.05 -13.56
CA ILE A 32 11.27 -12.20 -12.94
C ILE A 32 9.89 -12.39 -13.57
N PHE A 33 9.12 -11.31 -13.74
CA PHE A 33 7.81 -11.33 -14.41
C PHE A 33 7.91 -11.95 -15.80
N LYS A 34 8.83 -11.43 -16.65
CA LYS A 34 8.99 -11.93 -18.01
C LYS A 34 9.40 -13.40 -18.03
N GLN A 35 10.31 -13.78 -17.14
CA GLN A 35 10.78 -15.15 -17.02
C GLN A 35 9.63 -16.09 -16.64
N PHE A 36 8.92 -15.78 -15.55
CA PHE A 36 7.84 -16.62 -15.05
C PHE A 36 6.68 -16.73 -16.05
N MET A 37 6.19 -15.61 -16.58
CA MET A 37 5.07 -15.59 -17.54
C MET A 37 5.37 -16.40 -18.82
N LYS A 38 6.63 -16.38 -19.26
CA LYS A 38 7.10 -17.20 -20.38
C LYS A 38 7.18 -18.69 -20.01
N GLU A 39 7.74 -19.01 -18.84
CA GLU A 39 7.93 -20.40 -18.38
C GLU A 39 6.60 -21.14 -18.21
N ILE A 40 5.58 -20.44 -17.70
CA ILE A 40 4.23 -21.01 -17.52
C ILE A 40 3.41 -21.00 -18.83
N GLY A 41 3.96 -20.42 -19.90
CA GLY A 41 3.29 -20.25 -21.19
C GLY A 41 2.00 -19.43 -21.08
N TYR A 42 2.00 -18.37 -20.26
CA TYR A 42 0.89 -17.43 -20.12
C TYR A 42 0.96 -16.31 -21.16
N LEU A 43 2.18 -15.84 -21.48
CA LEU A 43 2.44 -14.82 -22.50
C LEU A 43 3.41 -15.33 -23.57
N GLU A 44 3.20 -14.89 -24.81
CA GLU A 44 4.14 -15.07 -25.92
C GLU A 44 5.27 -14.03 -25.90
N LYS A 45 6.36 -14.30 -26.63
CA LYS A 45 7.63 -13.55 -26.53
C LYS A 45 7.46 -12.06 -26.88
N ASP A 46 6.60 -11.76 -27.83
CA ASP A 46 6.24 -10.42 -28.29
C ASP A 46 5.41 -9.64 -27.27
N GLU A 47 4.52 -10.32 -26.53
CA GLU A 47 3.69 -9.72 -25.47
C GLU A 47 4.48 -9.37 -24.20
N LEU A 48 5.55 -10.12 -23.89
CA LEU A 48 6.31 -9.99 -22.63
C LEU A 48 6.81 -8.57 -22.33
N THR A 49 7.19 -7.82 -23.37
CA THR A 49 7.78 -6.49 -23.16
C THR A 49 6.71 -5.45 -22.82
N GLU A 50 5.57 -5.52 -23.49
CA GLU A 50 4.41 -4.67 -23.23
C GLU A 50 3.85 -4.92 -21.83
N HIS A 51 3.58 -6.17 -21.47
CA HIS A 51 3.04 -6.52 -20.15
C HIS A 51 4.00 -6.19 -18.99
N ALA A 52 5.31 -6.30 -19.22
CA ALA A 52 6.29 -5.84 -18.24
C ALA A 52 6.36 -4.29 -18.16
N GLY A 53 5.92 -3.59 -19.20
CA GLY A 53 5.65 -2.15 -19.17
C GLY A 53 4.53 -1.84 -18.19
N TYR A 54 3.38 -2.50 -18.33
CA TYR A 54 2.24 -2.35 -17.42
C TYR A 54 2.60 -2.65 -15.96
N LEU A 55 3.36 -3.72 -15.68
CA LEU A 55 3.89 -3.96 -14.33
C LEU A 55 4.69 -2.77 -13.77
N SER A 56 5.45 -2.08 -14.62
CA SER A 56 6.26 -0.94 -14.18
C SER A 56 5.41 0.27 -13.84
N GLU A 57 4.28 0.45 -14.52
CA GLU A 57 3.31 1.50 -14.26
C GLU A 57 2.56 1.20 -12.96
N GLU A 58 2.07 -0.03 -12.80
CA GLU A 58 1.40 -0.49 -11.58
C GLU A 58 2.29 -0.39 -10.33
N ILE A 59 3.59 -0.69 -10.45
CA ILE A 59 4.55 -0.46 -9.34
C ILE A 59 4.64 1.03 -8.96
N LYS A 60 4.62 1.92 -9.95
CA LYS A 60 4.69 3.38 -9.69
C LYS A 60 3.40 3.87 -9.06
N ASP A 61 2.26 3.46 -9.61
CA ASP A 61 0.94 3.86 -9.15
C ASP A 61 0.70 3.36 -7.72
N HIS A 62 1.10 2.12 -7.41
CA HIS A 62 1.07 1.60 -6.05
C HIS A 62 2.00 2.38 -5.10
N GLU A 63 3.21 2.75 -5.54
CA GLU A 63 4.09 3.59 -4.72
C GLU A 63 3.48 4.95 -4.45
N GLN A 64 2.83 5.53 -5.46
CA GLN A 64 2.17 6.81 -5.36
C GLN A 64 1.00 6.75 -4.39
N GLY A 65 0.14 5.73 -4.48
CA GLY A 65 -0.97 5.53 -3.54
C GLY A 65 -0.49 5.44 -2.09
N LEU A 66 0.56 4.66 -1.81
CA LEU A 66 1.15 4.58 -0.47
C LEU A 66 1.75 5.92 0.01
N ARG A 67 2.27 6.75 -0.91
CA ARG A 67 2.77 8.09 -0.57
C ARG A 67 1.63 9.06 -0.27
N GLU A 68 0.55 9.00 -1.04
CA GLU A 68 -0.66 9.81 -0.85
C GLU A 68 -1.32 9.46 0.48
N GLU A 69 -1.45 8.17 0.81
CA GLU A 69 -1.95 7.73 2.13
C GLU A 69 -1.11 8.30 3.29
N CYS A 70 0.21 8.29 3.17
CA CYS A 70 1.09 8.93 4.16
C CYS A 70 0.93 10.46 4.24
N LEU A 71 0.53 11.12 3.16
CA LEU A 71 0.31 12.57 3.12
C LEU A 71 -1.04 12.90 3.76
N ASP A 72 -2.10 12.19 3.37
CA ASP A 72 -3.45 12.36 3.91
C ASP A 72 -3.44 12.21 5.44
N LYS A 73 -2.79 11.17 5.97
CA LYS A 73 -2.64 10.99 7.43
C LYS A 73 -1.87 12.12 8.12
N LYS A 74 -0.90 12.72 7.44
CA LYS A 74 -0.19 13.90 8.00
C LYS A 74 -1.08 15.13 8.01
N GLU A 75 -1.95 15.30 7.01
CA GLU A 75 -2.92 16.39 6.97
C GLU A 75 -3.97 16.24 8.07
N GLU A 76 -4.50 15.04 8.30
CA GLU A 76 -5.41 14.73 9.43
C GLU A 76 -4.76 15.06 10.78
N ILE A 77 -3.52 14.61 11.02
CA ILE A 77 -2.76 14.94 12.24
C ILE A 77 -2.56 16.45 12.39
N ALA A 78 -2.27 17.16 11.29
CA ALA A 78 -2.04 18.60 11.34
C ALA A 78 -3.32 19.35 11.70
N GLU A 79 -4.46 18.92 11.15
CA GLU A 79 -5.77 19.49 11.43
C GLU A 79 -6.20 19.21 12.89
N ALA A 80 -6.10 17.97 13.36
CA ALA A 80 -6.38 17.62 14.75
C ALA A 80 -5.54 18.44 15.73
N LYS A 81 -4.23 18.61 15.47
CA LYS A 81 -3.36 19.49 16.27
C LYS A 81 -3.78 20.95 16.25
N ARG A 82 -4.30 21.44 15.13
CA ARG A 82 -4.80 22.81 15.01
C ARG A 82 -6.05 23.00 15.87
N LEU A 83 -7.02 22.09 15.75
CA LEU A 83 -8.25 22.10 16.54
C LEU A 83 -7.96 22.00 18.04
N LEU A 84 -7.10 21.07 18.44
CA LEU A 84 -6.67 20.91 19.83
C LEU A 84 -6.07 22.20 20.41
N LYS A 85 -5.27 22.92 19.61
CA LYS A 85 -4.68 24.20 20.02
C LYS A 85 -5.75 25.28 20.20
N GLU A 86 -6.76 25.31 19.33
CA GLU A 86 -7.89 26.23 19.42
C GLU A 86 -8.74 25.95 20.66
N LEU A 87 -9.15 24.69 20.87
CA LEU A 87 -9.91 24.27 22.05
C LEU A 87 -9.15 24.57 23.34
N LYS A 88 -7.85 24.25 23.43
CA LYS A 88 -7.01 24.60 24.60
C LYS A 88 -6.88 26.10 24.82
N SER A 89 -7.06 26.93 23.78
CA SER A 89 -7.11 28.39 23.92
C SER A 89 -8.48 28.86 24.43
N ASN A 90 -9.56 28.26 23.95
CA ASN A 90 -10.93 28.56 24.37
C ASN A 90 -11.19 28.12 25.81
N LEU A 91 -10.68 26.95 26.20
CA LEU A 91 -10.78 26.40 27.56
C LEU A 91 -10.28 27.37 28.64
N LYS A 92 -9.26 28.19 28.35
CA LYS A 92 -8.71 29.18 29.29
C LYS A 92 -9.69 30.28 29.66
N LYS A 93 -10.75 30.46 28.87
CA LYS A 93 -11.76 31.51 29.02
C LYS A 93 -13.14 30.95 29.35
N ALA A 94 -13.31 29.62 29.29
CA ALA A 94 -14.56 28.93 29.52
C ALA A 94 -14.80 28.70 31.02
N GLU A 95 -16.07 28.68 31.43
CA GLU A 95 -16.49 28.46 32.81
C GLU A 95 -17.74 27.56 32.84
N GLY A 96 -17.94 26.84 33.94
CA GLY A 96 -19.12 25.99 34.12
C GLY A 96 -19.24 24.90 33.06
N GLU A 97 -20.46 24.70 32.55
CA GLU A 97 -20.81 23.66 31.56
C GLU A 97 -20.00 23.76 30.27
N GLU A 98 -19.76 24.97 29.74
CA GLU A 98 -18.94 25.20 28.54
C GLU A 98 -17.51 24.66 28.72
N LYS A 99 -16.97 24.75 29.94
CA LYS A 99 -15.65 24.24 30.26
C LYS A 99 -15.61 22.71 30.19
N GLU A 100 -16.65 22.06 30.72
CA GLU A 100 -16.77 20.59 30.73
C GLU A 100 -16.95 20.06 29.29
N ASP A 101 -17.75 20.74 28.46
CA ASP A 101 -17.94 20.39 27.04
C ASP A 101 -16.61 20.48 26.26
N ILE A 102 -15.86 21.58 26.43
CA ILE A 102 -14.56 21.76 25.76
C ILE A 102 -13.53 20.73 26.25
N GLU A 103 -13.57 20.34 27.53
CA GLU A 103 -12.70 19.27 28.06
C GLU A 103 -13.00 17.93 27.40
N CYS A 104 -14.28 17.58 27.22
CA CYS A 104 -14.69 16.37 26.50
C CYS A 104 -14.23 16.40 25.03
N GLU A 105 -14.44 17.52 24.31
CA GLU A 105 -13.98 17.65 22.92
C GLU A 105 -12.45 17.55 22.78
N ILE A 106 -11.70 18.05 23.79
CA ILE A 106 -10.24 17.89 23.83
C ILE A 106 -9.86 16.43 23.97
N GLU A 107 -10.51 15.69 24.88
CA GLU A 107 -10.25 14.25 25.07
C GLU A 107 -10.53 13.47 23.79
N ASP A 108 -11.68 13.69 23.15
CA ASP A 108 -12.04 13.03 21.88
C ASP A 108 -10.99 13.30 20.78
N ILE A 109 -10.53 14.54 20.63
CA ILE A 109 -9.50 14.89 19.63
C ILE A 109 -8.12 14.31 19.99
N GLU A 110 -7.79 14.18 21.28
CA GLU A 110 -6.55 13.53 21.72
C GLU A 110 -6.54 12.05 21.39
N ASP A 111 -7.68 11.36 21.55
CA ASP A 111 -7.86 9.96 21.16
C ASP A 111 -7.75 9.79 19.63
N ASP A 112 -8.47 10.61 18.85
CA ASP A 112 -8.37 10.62 17.39
C ASP A 112 -6.93 10.84 16.91
N LEU A 113 -6.21 11.76 17.56
CA LEU A 113 -4.81 12.06 17.23
C LEU A 113 -3.90 10.86 17.47
N GLU A 114 -4.13 10.09 18.54
CA GLU A 114 -3.37 8.86 18.82
C GLU A 114 -3.58 7.84 17.69
N ASP A 115 -4.82 7.67 17.25
CA ASP A 115 -5.16 6.72 16.19
C ASP A 115 -4.60 7.15 14.83
N PHE A 116 -4.71 8.43 14.45
CA PHE A 116 -4.09 8.93 13.21
C PHE A 116 -2.57 8.76 13.21
N VAL A 117 -1.91 8.91 14.36
CA VAL A 117 -0.46 8.66 14.48
C VAL A 117 -0.13 7.19 14.24
N LYS A 118 -0.89 6.25 14.84
CA LYS A 118 -0.71 4.81 14.59
C LYS A 118 -0.92 4.46 13.11
N GLU A 119 -1.95 5.02 12.49
CA GLU A 119 -2.24 4.79 11.06
C GLU A 119 -1.12 5.34 10.17
N LEU A 120 -0.58 6.52 10.48
CA LEU A 120 0.57 7.07 9.75
C LEU A 120 1.82 6.18 9.90
N GLU A 121 2.07 5.62 11.08
CA GLU A 121 3.19 4.69 11.30
C GLU A 121 3.04 3.43 10.43
N GLN A 122 1.84 2.86 10.38
CA GLN A 122 1.53 1.70 9.54
C GLN A 122 1.69 2.00 8.04
N ALA A 123 1.15 3.13 7.57
CA ALA A 123 1.30 3.56 6.18
C ALA A 123 2.77 3.81 5.81
N ALA A 124 3.54 4.44 6.71
CA ALA A 124 4.95 4.68 6.51
C ALA A 124 5.77 3.38 6.47
N GLU A 125 5.44 2.40 7.31
CA GLU A 125 6.05 1.07 7.28
C GLU A 125 5.74 0.34 5.97
N ALA A 126 4.48 0.36 5.53
CA ALA A 126 4.06 -0.23 4.26
C ALA A 126 4.82 0.38 3.07
N LEU A 127 4.91 1.71 3.01
CA LEU A 127 5.68 2.43 1.99
C LEU A 127 7.17 2.08 2.05
N ALA A 128 7.76 2.02 3.24
CA ALA A 128 9.18 1.68 3.41
C ALA A 128 9.47 0.24 2.99
N LYS A 129 8.60 -0.70 3.39
CA LYS A 129 8.66 -2.12 3.00
C LYS A 129 8.57 -2.25 1.48
N PHE A 130 7.57 -1.63 0.86
CA PHE A 130 7.40 -1.66 -0.59
C PHE A 130 8.57 -1.01 -1.33
N LYS A 131 9.10 0.12 -0.87
CA LYS A 131 10.28 0.75 -1.49
C LYS A 131 11.51 -0.14 -1.42
N LYS A 132 11.70 -0.84 -0.31
CA LYS A 132 12.82 -1.75 -0.11
C LYS A 132 12.69 -2.98 -0.99
N ASP A 133 11.51 -3.59 -1.05
CA ASP A 133 11.30 -4.87 -1.72
C ASP A 133 9.94 -4.93 -2.44
N LYS A 134 9.98 -5.11 -3.77
CA LYS A 134 8.79 -5.25 -4.64
C LYS A 134 8.30 -6.70 -4.73
N ARG A 135 8.92 -7.63 -4.02
CA ARG A 135 8.65 -9.07 -4.12
C ARG A 135 7.20 -9.44 -3.84
N GLU A 136 6.63 -8.96 -2.73
CA GLU A 136 5.24 -9.28 -2.35
C GLU A 136 4.26 -8.76 -3.40
N PHE A 137 4.41 -7.49 -3.81
CA PHE A 137 3.63 -6.89 -4.88
C PHE A 137 3.71 -7.66 -6.19
N LEU A 138 4.93 -8.06 -6.61
CA LEU A 138 5.15 -8.83 -7.83
C LEU A 138 4.41 -10.18 -7.80
N ILE A 139 4.50 -10.89 -6.67
CA ILE A 139 3.82 -12.18 -6.48
C ILE A 139 2.31 -12.00 -6.60
N GLU A 140 1.76 -11.01 -5.90
CA GLU A 140 0.33 -10.71 -5.93
C GLU A 140 -0.12 -10.33 -7.35
N TYR A 141 0.58 -9.42 -8.01
CA TYR A 141 0.28 -8.98 -9.36
C TYR A 141 0.22 -10.14 -10.36
N ILE A 142 1.24 -11.00 -10.37
CA ILE A 142 1.29 -12.17 -11.27
C ILE A 142 0.18 -13.16 -10.96
N ASN A 143 -0.06 -13.43 -9.67
CA ASN A 143 -1.09 -14.38 -9.27
C ASN A 143 -2.50 -13.86 -9.61
N ASN A 144 -2.77 -12.57 -9.39
CA ASN A 144 -4.03 -11.95 -9.78
C ASN A 144 -4.25 -12.03 -11.30
N GLN A 145 -3.22 -11.77 -12.12
CA GLN A 145 -3.34 -11.91 -13.57
C GLN A 145 -3.61 -13.35 -14.01
N THR A 146 -2.88 -14.30 -13.45
CA THR A 146 -2.93 -15.71 -13.88
C THR A 146 -4.14 -16.47 -13.37
N GLN A 147 -4.78 -16.02 -12.28
CA GLN A 147 -5.97 -16.65 -11.71
C GLN A 147 -7.30 -15.99 -12.13
N SER A 148 -7.27 -14.77 -12.68
CA SER A 148 -8.49 -14.03 -13.07
C SER A 148 -9.10 -14.46 -14.42
N ARG A 149 -8.52 -15.43 -15.12
CA ARG A 149 -9.04 -16.00 -16.38
C ARG A 149 -9.69 -17.37 -16.14
#